data_AF-A0A9D0CE58-F1
#
_entry.id   AF-A0A9D0CE58-F1
#
_cell.length_a   1.000
_cell.length_b   1.000
_cell.length_c   1.000
_cell.angle_alpha   90.00
_cell.angle_beta   90.00
_cell.angle_gamma   90.00
#
_symmetry.space_group_name_H-M   'P 1'
#
loop_
_entity.id
_entity.type
_entity.pdbx_description
1 polymer ?
#
loop_
_entity_poly.entity_id
_entity_poly.type
_entity_poly.pdbx_seq_one_letter_code
_entity_poly.pdbx_strand_id
1 'polypeptide(L)'
;MIKNYLTYFIILALFVHIGCNKKKVSTAYFTGQIVNPKEKQLHLYKKNKEIKNVVLNNEHNFHIKLDSVKGDLYTFKHGNELQYIYLSPNDSLVMRLNTWDFDESLIFSGKGAIKNNFLMHLFLENEKQEKLFYSYSTLNEEDFLKKT
;
A
#
# COMPACT_ATOMS: atom_id res chain seq x y z
N MET A 1 -27.88 1.16 59.77
CA MET A 1 -27.91 0.19 58.64
C MET A 1 -27.83 0.86 57.26
N ILE A 2 -28.50 1.99 57.00
CA ILE A 2 -28.50 2.68 55.69
C ILE A 2 -27.13 3.23 55.26
N LYS A 3 -26.30 3.70 56.20
CA LYS A 3 -24.95 4.24 55.89
C LYS A 3 -24.01 3.23 55.21
N ASN A 4 -24.13 1.93 55.53
CA ASN A 4 -23.29 0.89 54.96
C ASN A 4 -23.66 0.60 53.50
N TYR A 5 -24.95 0.65 53.15
CA TYR A 5 -25.41 0.50 51.76
C TYR A 5 -24.96 1.68 50.89
N LEU A 6 -24.94 2.89 51.45
CA LEU A 6 -24.43 4.08 50.75
C LEU A 6 -22.93 3.94 50.44
N THR A 7 -22.14 3.36 51.35
CA THR A 7 -20.71 3.10 51.13
C THR A 7 -20.49 2.02 50.05
N TYR A 8 -21.26 0.94 50.07
CA TYR A 8 -21.22 -0.09 49.02
C TYR A 8 -21.63 0.46 47.64
N PHE A 9 -22.60 1.35 47.58
CA PHE A 9 -23.02 1.99 46.32
C PHE A 9 -21.93 2.89 45.73
N ILE A 10 -21.20 3.62 46.59
CA ILE A 10 -20.06 4.46 46.19
C ILE A 10 -18.89 3.60 45.67
N ILE A 11 -18.61 2.46 46.33
CA ILE A 11 -17.57 1.52 45.88
C ILE A 11 -17.95 0.87 44.53
N LEU A 12 -19.22 0.52 44.34
CA LEU A 12 -19.71 -0.04 43.07
C LEU A 12 -19.64 0.98 41.93
N ALA A 13 -19.93 2.27 42.20
CA ALA A 13 -19.83 3.34 41.21
C ALA A 13 -18.38 3.61 40.77
N LEU A 14 -17.39 3.43 41.66
CA LEU A 14 -15.96 3.58 41.34
C LEU A 14 -15.43 2.49 40.38
N PHE A 15 -16.05 1.31 40.32
CA PHE A 15 -15.67 0.23 39.40
C PHE A 15 -16.13 0.46 37.94
N VAL A 16 -17.06 1.39 37.68
CA VAL A 16 -17.62 1.62 36.33
C VAL A 16 -16.68 2.47 35.43
N HIS A 17 -15.58 3.00 35.96
CA HIS A 17 -14.68 3.89 35.21
C HIS A 17 -13.41 3.26 34.61
N ILE A 18 -13.27 1.93 34.57
CA ILE A 18 -12.17 1.28 33.83
C ILE A 18 -12.58 1.09 32.35
N GLY A 19 -12.94 2.19 31.69
CA GLY A 19 -13.10 2.24 30.25
C GLY A 19 -11.73 2.41 29.59
N CYS A 20 -11.14 1.33 29.11
CA CYS A 20 -9.87 1.37 28.38
C CYS A 20 -10.07 2.06 27.03
N ASN A 21 -9.86 3.39 26.97
CA ASN A 21 -9.81 4.15 25.73
C ASN A 21 -8.52 3.84 24.95
N LYS A 22 -8.39 2.61 24.44
CA LYS A 22 -7.38 2.32 23.41
C LYS A 22 -7.80 3.07 22.16
N LYS A 23 -7.12 4.19 21.85
CA LYS A 23 -7.24 4.87 20.56
C LYS A 23 -7.10 3.79 19.48
N LYS A 24 -8.13 3.63 18.64
CA LYS A 24 -8.14 2.64 17.56
C LYS A 24 -7.09 3.07 16.54
N VAL A 25 -5.88 2.52 16.66
CA VAL A 25 -4.78 2.77 15.73
C VAL A 25 -5.19 2.16 14.39
N SER A 26 -5.24 2.98 13.35
CA SER A 26 -5.51 2.50 11.99
C SER A 26 -4.29 1.75 11.48
N THR A 27 -4.39 0.43 11.37
CA THR A 27 -3.32 -0.41 10.82
C THR A 27 -3.62 -0.74 9.37
N ALA A 28 -2.61 -0.78 8.51
CA ALA A 28 -2.70 -1.41 7.19
C ALA A 28 -1.65 -2.51 7.06
N TYR A 29 -1.99 -3.54 6.30
CA TYR A 29 -1.09 -4.64 5.95
C TYR A 29 -0.77 -4.57 4.46
N PHE A 30 0.50 -4.66 4.15
CA PHE A 30 1.01 -4.81 2.80
C PHE A 30 1.88 -6.05 2.75
N THR A 31 1.40 -7.09 2.09
CA THR A 31 2.05 -8.39 2.02
C THR A 31 2.15 -8.83 0.57
N GLY A 32 2.89 -9.90 0.29
CA GLY A 32 2.92 -10.45 -1.05
C GLY A 32 4.07 -11.41 -1.30
N GLN A 33 4.14 -11.86 -2.55
CA GLN A 33 5.20 -12.73 -3.06
C GLN A 33 5.91 -12.08 -4.24
N ILE A 34 7.24 -12.18 -4.25
CA ILE A 34 8.09 -11.77 -5.38
C ILE A 34 8.66 -13.01 -6.06
N VAL A 35 8.23 -13.26 -7.29
CA VAL A 35 8.78 -14.30 -8.16
C VAL A 35 10.05 -13.77 -8.81
N ASN A 36 11.10 -14.61 -8.86
CA ASN A 36 12.42 -14.26 -9.39
C ASN A 36 13.02 -13.00 -8.75
N PRO A 37 13.14 -12.89 -7.41
CA PRO A 37 13.61 -11.65 -6.78
C PRO A 37 15.03 -11.26 -7.24
N LYS A 38 15.26 -9.97 -7.49
CA LYS A 38 16.57 -9.40 -7.86
C LYS A 38 17.42 -9.09 -6.62
N GLU A 39 16.79 -8.97 -5.45
CA GLU A 39 17.44 -8.72 -4.18
C GLU A 39 16.71 -9.43 -3.02
N LYS A 40 17.27 -9.39 -1.81
CA LYS A 40 16.70 -10.09 -0.64
C LYS A 40 15.68 -9.25 0.14
N GLN A 41 15.47 -8.01 -0.24
CA GLN A 41 14.68 -7.05 0.52
C GLN A 41 13.61 -6.38 -0.36
N LEU A 42 12.54 -5.93 0.29
CA LEU A 42 11.58 -5.00 -0.28
C LEU A 42 11.65 -3.71 0.55
N HIS A 43 11.75 -2.58 -0.13
CA HIS A 43 11.81 -1.26 0.50
C HIS A 43 10.51 -0.52 0.27
N LEU A 44 9.99 0.14 1.30
CA LEU A 44 8.78 0.95 1.25
C LEU A 44 9.10 2.38 1.65
N TYR A 45 8.72 3.31 0.78
CA TYR A 45 8.97 4.73 0.90
C TYR A 45 7.66 5.50 1.06
N LYS A 46 7.76 6.64 1.74
CA LYS A 46 6.74 7.68 1.79
C LYS A 46 7.40 9.04 1.59
N LYS A 47 6.97 9.80 0.58
CA LYS A 47 7.56 11.11 0.24
C LYS A 47 9.10 11.04 0.10
N ASN A 48 9.58 10.07 -0.68
CA ASN A 48 11.00 9.78 -0.94
C ASN A 48 11.84 9.41 0.30
N LYS A 49 11.22 9.23 1.46
CA LYS A 49 11.90 8.71 2.66
C LYS A 49 11.54 7.25 2.87
N GLU A 50 12.55 6.41 3.08
CA GLU A 50 12.34 5.01 3.45
C GLU A 50 11.68 4.93 4.82
N ILE A 51 10.53 4.26 4.91
CA ILE A 51 9.79 4.08 6.15
C ILE A 51 9.79 2.63 6.63
N LYS A 52 10.11 1.69 5.74
CA LYS A 52 10.21 0.27 6.06
C LYS A 52 11.10 -0.44 5.05
N ASN A 53 11.88 -1.41 5.53
CA ASN A 53 12.46 -2.47 4.73
C ASN A 53 12.09 -3.83 5.35
N VAL A 54 11.96 -4.85 4.52
CA VAL A 54 11.65 -6.21 4.96
C VAL A 54 12.44 -7.21 4.15
N VAL A 55 13.00 -8.22 4.82
CA VAL A 55 13.69 -9.34 4.18
C VAL A 55 12.65 -10.35 3.70
N LEU A 56 12.81 -10.85 2.47
CA LEU A 56 11.97 -11.91 1.93
C LEU A 56 12.23 -13.22 2.67
N ASN A 57 11.18 -14.01 2.92
CA ASN A 57 11.35 -15.36 3.46
C ASN A 57 11.85 -16.35 2.37
N ASN A 58 12.02 -17.62 2.74
CA ASN A 58 12.50 -18.67 1.82
C ASN A 58 11.59 -18.92 0.61
N GLU A 59 10.33 -18.48 0.66
CA GLU A 59 9.34 -18.58 -0.42
C GLU A 59 9.18 -17.24 -1.15
N HIS A 60 10.08 -16.30 -0.90
CA HIS A 60 10.08 -14.93 -1.42
C HIS A 60 8.84 -14.09 -1.03
N ASN A 61 8.23 -14.43 0.10
CA ASN A 61 7.12 -13.68 0.67
C ASN A 61 7.62 -12.56 1.59
N PHE A 62 6.91 -11.43 1.61
CA PHE A 62 7.15 -10.31 2.51
C PHE A 62 5.90 -9.92 3.28
N HIS A 63 6.10 -9.31 4.45
CA HIS A 63 5.02 -8.87 5.33
C HIS A 63 5.35 -7.51 5.95
N ILE A 64 4.58 -6.48 5.61
CA ILE A 64 4.69 -5.14 6.18
C ILE A 64 3.40 -4.80 6.92
N LYS A 65 3.55 -4.36 8.16
CA LYS A 65 2.49 -3.75 8.97
C LYS A 65 2.81 -2.27 9.17
N LEU A 66 1.86 -1.41 8.84
CA LEU A 66 1.94 0.03 9.08
C LEU A 66 0.87 0.44 10.09
N ASP A 67 1.27 1.18 11.11
CA ASP A 67 0.35 1.74 12.11
C ASP A 67 0.10 3.23 11.81
N SER A 68 -1.07 3.73 12.22
CA SER A 68 -1.51 5.13 12.01
C SER A 68 -1.61 5.54 10.53
N VAL A 69 -2.02 4.63 9.65
CA VAL A 69 -2.24 4.92 8.23
C VAL A 69 -3.47 5.84 8.07
N LYS A 70 -3.36 6.89 7.25
CA LYS A 70 -4.42 7.88 7.00
C LYS A 70 -5.02 7.84 5.58
N GLY A 71 -4.51 6.99 4.68
CA GLY A 71 -4.82 7.07 3.24
C GLY A 71 -3.80 7.94 2.53
N ASP A 72 -2.83 7.34 1.84
CA ASP A 72 -1.77 8.07 1.15
C ASP A 72 -1.11 7.19 0.07
N LEU A 73 -0.33 7.82 -0.80
CA LEU A 73 0.58 7.13 -1.72
C LEU A 73 1.87 6.73 -1.01
N TYR A 74 2.31 5.53 -1.33
CA TYR A 74 3.59 4.94 -0.95
C TYR A 74 4.26 4.43 -2.21
N THR A 75 5.57 4.21 -2.12
CA THR A 75 6.34 3.62 -3.22
C THR A 75 7.03 2.39 -2.68
N PHE A 76 6.79 1.23 -3.28
CA PHE A 76 7.64 0.08 -3.01
C PHE A 76 8.74 0.02 -4.06
N LYS A 77 9.90 -0.50 -3.66
CA LYS A 77 11.06 -0.70 -4.53
C LYS A 77 11.59 -2.10 -4.31
N HIS A 78 11.95 -2.75 -5.42
CA HIS A 78 12.67 -4.01 -5.42
C HIS A 78 13.71 -4.01 -6.54
N GLY A 79 14.99 -4.09 -6.18
CA GLY A 79 16.11 -3.91 -7.11
C GLY A 79 16.18 -2.47 -7.62
N ASN A 80 16.21 -2.29 -8.93
CA ASN A 80 16.28 -0.96 -9.56
C ASN A 80 14.90 -0.40 -9.94
N GLU A 81 13.83 -1.15 -9.70
CA GLU A 81 12.48 -0.83 -10.14
C GLU A 81 11.59 -0.49 -8.94
N LEU A 82 10.64 0.41 -9.16
CA LEU A 82 9.73 0.89 -8.14
C LEU A 82 8.32 1.05 -8.72
N GLN A 83 7.31 1.00 -7.85
CA GLN A 83 5.95 1.33 -8.23
C GLN A 83 5.16 1.93 -7.08
N TYR A 84 4.16 2.74 -7.43
CA TYR A 84 3.26 3.37 -6.48
C TYR A 84 2.16 2.43 -6.00
N ILE A 85 1.83 2.53 -4.72
CA ILE A 85 0.67 1.89 -4.11
C ILE A 85 -0.07 2.90 -3.22
N TYR A 86 -1.37 2.72 -3.07
CA TYR A 86 -2.20 3.47 -2.15
C TYR A 86 -2.63 2.58 -0.98
N LEU A 87 -2.39 3.04 0.26
CA LEU A 87 -2.79 2.32 1.47
C LEU A 87 -3.72 3.18 2.32
N SER A 88 -4.92 2.65 2.58
CA SER A 88 -5.95 3.21 3.47
C SER A 88 -5.93 2.58 4.88
N PRO A 89 -6.57 3.23 5.87
CA PRO A 89 -6.85 2.62 7.16
C PRO A 89 -7.52 1.24 7.03
N ASN A 90 -6.98 0.23 7.71
CA ASN A 90 -7.52 -1.14 7.76
C ASN A 90 -7.48 -1.88 6.42
N ASP A 91 -6.59 -1.50 5.50
CA ASP A 91 -6.32 -2.27 4.28
C ASP A 91 -5.52 -3.54 4.60
N SER A 92 -5.69 -4.53 3.73
CA SER A 92 -4.95 -5.79 3.72
C SER A 92 -4.59 -6.09 2.26
N LEU A 93 -3.66 -5.31 1.73
CA LEU A 93 -3.22 -5.34 0.35
C LEU A 93 -2.22 -6.48 0.16
N VAL A 94 -2.51 -7.36 -0.79
CA VAL A 94 -1.65 -8.49 -1.14
C VAL A 94 -1.15 -8.30 -2.57
N MET A 95 0.17 -8.39 -2.75
CA MET A 95 0.86 -8.20 -4.03
C MET A 95 1.40 -9.52 -4.57
N ARG A 96 1.31 -9.70 -5.88
CA ARG A 96 2.12 -10.68 -6.60
C ARG A 96 2.88 -9.96 -7.71
N LEU A 97 4.18 -10.18 -7.76
CA LEU A 97 5.11 -9.55 -8.69
C LEU A 97 6.06 -10.60 -9.27
N ASN A 98 6.31 -10.57 -10.57
CA ASN A 98 7.44 -11.26 -11.21
C ASN A 98 8.43 -10.21 -11.72
N THR A 99 9.67 -10.23 -11.23
CA THR A 99 10.63 -9.16 -11.56
C THR A 99 11.19 -9.23 -12.99
N TRP A 100 10.91 -10.30 -13.74
CA TRP A 100 11.23 -10.37 -15.16
C TRP A 100 10.37 -9.40 -15.99
N ASP A 101 9.11 -9.23 -15.61
CA ASP A 101 8.13 -8.36 -16.27
C ASP A 101 7.48 -7.48 -15.18
N PHE A 102 8.23 -6.53 -14.61
CA PHE A 102 7.94 -5.94 -13.30
C PHE A 102 6.55 -5.31 -13.18
N ASP A 103 6.29 -4.26 -13.94
CA ASP A 103 5.04 -3.52 -14.00
C ASP A 103 3.94 -4.33 -14.70
N GLU A 104 4.26 -5.02 -15.78
CA GLU A 104 3.31 -5.83 -16.56
C GLU A 104 2.79 -7.08 -15.81
N SER A 105 3.54 -7.60 -14.83
CA SER A 105 3.12 -8.75 -14.00
C SER A 105 2.50 -8.38 -12.66
N LEU A 106 2.48 -7.09 -12.30
CA LEU A 106 2.06 -6.65 -10.98
C LEU A 106 0.54 -6.75 -10.82
N ILE A 107 0.10 -7.54 -9.84
CA ILE A 107 -1.31 -7.67 -9.51
C ILE A 107 -1.55 -7.57 -8.01
N PHE A 108 -2.63 -6.88 -7.66
CA PHE A 108 -3.07 -6.73 -6.28
C PHE A 108 -4.37 -7.49 -5.98
N SER A 109 -4.45 -8.01 -4.76
CA SER A 109 -5.63 -8.66 -4.19
C SER A 109 -5.83 -8.25 -2.72
N GLY A 110 -6.92 -8.72 -2.11
CA GLY A 110 -7.30 -8.32 -0.76
C GLY A 110 -7.92 -6.92 -0.68
N LYS A 111 -8.04 -6.40 0.56
CA LYS A 111 -8.67 -5.11 0.80
C LYS A 111 -7.73 -3.97 0.44
N GLY A 112 -8.18 -3.12 -0.50
CA GLY A 112 -7.37 -2.07 -1.12
C GLY A 112 -6.97 -2.39 -2.57
N ALA A 113 -7.18 -3.64 -3.03
CA ALA A 113 -6.77 -4.08 -4.36
C ALA A 113 -7.42 -3.30 -5.51
N ILE A 114 -8.73 -3.02 -5.44
CA ILE A 114 -9.46 -2.34 -6.52
C ILE A 114 -8.77 -1.02 -6.89
N LYS A 115 -8.42 -0.20 -5.89
CA LYS A 115 -7.75 1.08 -6.13
C LYS A 115 -6.33 0.88 -6.68
N ASN A 116 -5.58 -0.08 -6.15
CA ASN A 116 -4.20 -0.32 -6.60
C ASN A 116 -4.13 -0.92 -8.01
N ASN A 117 -5.04 -1.84 -8.36
CA ASN A 117 -5.18 -2.36 -9.72
C ASN A 117 -5.61 -1.27 -10.70
N PHE A 118 -6.49 -0.36 -10.28
CA PHE A 118 -6.85 0.80 -11.10
C PHE A 118 -5.66 1.74 -11.33
N LEU A 119 -4.86 2.03 -10.29
CA LEU A 119 -3.64 2.83 -10.44
C LEU A 119 -2.62 2.16 -11.37
N MET A 120 -2.49 0.83 -11.29
CA MET A 120 -1.65 0.07 -12.22
C MET A 120 -2.15 0.19 -13.67
N HIS A 121 -3.45 0.02 -13.89
CA HIS A 121 -4.03 0.20 -15.22
C HIS A 121 -3.76 1.60 -15.77
N LEU A 122 -3.95 2.65 -14.95
CA LEU A 122 -3.63 4.03 -15.35
C LEU A 122 -2.15 4.21 -15.69
N PHE A 123 -1.24 3.59 -14.92
CA PHE A 123 0.19 3.63 -15.20
C PHE A 123 0.51 3.03 -16.57
N LEU A 124 0.02 1.81 -16.85
CA LEU A 124 0.27 1.12 -18.13
C LEU A 124 -0.35 1.86 -19.32
N GLU A 125 -1.53 2.45 -19.15
CA GLU A 125 -2.14 3.28 -20.20
C GLU A 125 -1.32 4.56 -20.44
N ASN A 126 -0.82 5.20 -19.38
CA ASN A 126 0.03 6.38 -19.53
C ASN A 126 1.33 6.05 -20.27
N GLU A 127 1.97 4.91 -19.99
CA GLU A 127 3.15 4.48 -20.75
C GLU A 127 2.87 4.27 -22.24
N LYS A 128 1.70 3.72 -22.59
CA LYS A 128 1.28 3.62 -24.00
C LYS A 128 1.13 4.99 -24.63
N GLN A 129 0.51 5.94 -23.92
CA GLN A 129 0.36 7.31 -24.40
C GLN A 129 1.70 8.02 -24.56
N GLU A 130 2.64 7.84 -23.62
CA GLU A 130 3.99 8.39 -23.73
C GLU A 130 4.73 7.84 -24.96
N LYS A 131 4.66 6.53 -25.21
CA LYS A 131 5.22 5.91 -26.42
C LYS A 131 4.63 6.52 -27.69
N LEU A 132 3.31 6.75 -27.73
CA LEU A 132 2.65 7.41 -28.86
C LEU A 132 3.09 8.86 -29.01
N PHE A 133 3.16 9.62 -27.91
CA PHE A 133 3.61 11.01 -27.91
C PHE A 133 5.02 11.13 -28.52
N TYR A 134 5.97 10.30 -28.08
CA TYR A 134 7.31 10.28 -28.65
C TYR A 134 7.30 9.88 -30.13
N SER A 135 6.52 8.85 -30.49
CA SER A 135 6.38 8.44 -31.89
C SER A 135 5.80 9.54 -32.78
N TYR A 136 4.91 10.38 -32.27
CA TYR A 136 4.31 11.47 -33.04
C TYR A 136 5.24 12.68 -33.11
N SER A 137 6.05 12.92 -32.08
CA SER A 137 7.00 14.03 -32.05
C SER A 137 8.10 13.96 -33.11
N THR A 138 8.31 12.79 -33.73
CA THR A 138 9.30 12.58 -34.80
C THR A 138 8.72 12.66 -36.21
N LEU A 139 7.41 12.82 -36.35
CA LEU A 139 6.74 12.94 -37.65
C LEU A 139 6.96 14.31 -38.28
N ASN A 140 6.97 14.36 -39.61
CA ASN A 140 6.85 15.63 -40.34
C ASN A 140 5.41 16.19 -40.21
N GLU A 141 5.21 17.44 -40.62
CA GLU A 141 3.91 18.12 -40.52
C GLU A 141 2.77 17.36 -41.21
N GLU A 142 3.00 16.87 -42.45
CA GLU A 142 1.99 16.17 -43.23
C GLU A 142 1.53 14.87 -42.55
N ASP A 143 2.48 14.09 -42.03
CA ASP A 143 2.20 12.82 -41.37
C ASP A 143 1.64 13.00 -39.96
N PHE A 144 2.02 14.08 -39.26
CA PHE A 144 1.47 14.44 -37.97
C PHE A 144 -0.02 14.81 -38.07
N LEU A 145 -0.40 15.62 -39.07
CA LEU A 145 -1.79 16.02 -39.31
C LEU A 145 -2.74 14.84 -39.58
N LYS A 146 -2.21 13.69 -40.02
CA LYS A 146 -2.98 12.44 -40.22
C LYS A 146 -3.28 11.69 -38.91
N LYS A 147 -2.71 12.10 -37.77
CA LYS A 147 -2.88 11.46 -36.44
C LYS A 147 -3.90 12.14 -35.52
N THR A 148 -4.30 13.37 -35.86
CA THR A 148 -5.35 14.18 -35.18
C THR A 148 -6.66 14.10 -35.91
#